data_AF-A0A7K3E097-F1
#
_entry.id   AF-A0A7K3E097-F1
#
_cell.length_a   1.000
_cell.length_b   1.000
_cell.length_c   1.000
_cell.angle_alpha   90.00
_cell.angle_beta   90.00
_cell.angle_gamma   90.00
#
_symmetry.space_group_name_H-M   'P 1'
#
loop_
_entity.id
_entity.type
_entity.pdbx_description
1 polymer ?
#
loop_
_entity_poly.entity_id
_entity_poly.type
_entity_poly.pdbx_seq_one_letter_code
_entity_poly.pdbx_strand_id
1 'polypeptide(L)'
;MSYGDAMNARARSVERRAEIVRAALEVIAERGYRGASLAAVAERVGLTQQGLLHHFPTKEALLVAVLHERDQWDAVPNTAWRLDLLASLVEYNAMRPAIIQTFSALLGESVTEGHPAREYFTGRYDRVRASMVEVLRDEYGDRLPSGLTPERVAPLLVAVMDGLQYQWLLDPGSVDMPGAFRDFLTLLGEDAG
;
A
#
# COMPACT_ATOMS: atom_id res chain seq x y z
N MET A 1 -11.36 -10.95 -37.27
CA MET A 1 -11.03 -9.85 -36.34
C MET A 1 -9.60 -9.45 -36.62
N SER A 2 -9.34 -8.19 -37.02
CA SER A 2 -7.98 -7.74 -37.34
C SER A 2 -7.13 -7.64 -36.06
N TYR A 3 -5.81 -7.81 -36.17
CA TYR A 3 -4.88 -7.64 -35.05
C TYR A 3 -5.05 -6.27 -34.36
N GLY A 4 -5.39 -5.22 -35.12
CA GLY A 4 -5.68 -3.88 -34.59
C GLY A 4 -6.97 -3.79 -33.77
N ASP A 5 -8.01 -4.55 -34.11
CA ASP A 5 -9.28 -4.54 -33.38
C ASP A 5 -9.15 -5.23 -32.01
N ALA A 6 -8.38 -6.33 -31.97
CA ALA A 6 -8.11 -7.08 -30.75
C ALA A 6 -7.24 -6.28 -29.77
N MET A 7 -6.24 -5.53 -30.27
CA MET A 7 -5.41 -4.64 -29.45
C MET A 7 -6.22 -3.47 -28.87
N ASN A 8 -7.08 -2.84 -29.68
CA ASN A 8 -7.95 -1.77 -29.20
C ASN A 8 -9.00 -2.26 -28.19
N ALA A 9 -9.57 -3.45 -28.38
CA ALA A 9 -10.50 -4.04 -27.41
C ALA A 9 -9.81 -4.35 -26.07
N ARG A 10 -8.57 -4.85 -26.13
CA ARG A 10 -7.76 -5.11 -24.93
C ARG A 10 -7.42 -3.81 -24.19
N ALA A 11 -6.99 -2.77 -24.91
CA ALA A 11 -6.68 -1.47 -24.32
C ALA A 11 -7.88 -0.86 -23.59
N ARG A 12 -9.07 -0.85 -24.23
CA ARG A 12 -10.31 -0.38 -23.60
C ARG A 12 -10.71 -1.21 -22.37
N SER A 13 -10.47 -2.52 -22.39
CA SER A 13 -10.75 -3.39 -21.23
C SER A 13 -9.82 -3.08 -20.06
N VAL A 14 -8.53 -2.81 -20.32
CA VAL A 14 -7.56 -2.40 -19.30
C VAL A 14 -7.92 -1.04 -18.70
N GLU A 15 -8.22 -0.06 -19.54
CA GLU A 15 -8.64 1.28 -19.10
C GLU A 15 -9.89 1.20 -18.21
N ARG A 16 -10.89 0.42 -18.65
CA ARG A 16 -12.12 0.23 -17.88
C ARG A 16 -11.87 -0.46 -16.53
N ARG A 17 -10.98 -1.46 -16.47
CA ARG A 17 -10.61 -2.09 -15.20
C ARG A 17 -9.97 -1.07 -14.25
N ALA A 18 -9.09 -0.21 -14.76
CA ALA A 18 -8.46 0.84 -13.95
C ALA A 18 -9.46 1.89 -13.43
N GLU A 19 -10.46 2.26 -14.23
CA GLU A 19 -11.58 3.13 -13.76
C GLU A 19 -12.37 2.49 -12.62
N ILE A 20 -12.74 1.21 -12.77
CA ILE A 20 -13.47 0.46 -11.73
C ILE A 20 -12.65 0.40 -10.43
N VAL A 21 -11.34 0.14 -10.53
CA VAL A 21 -10.45 0.10 -9.37
C VAL A 21 -10.35 1.45 -8.68
N ARG A 22 -10.21 2.55 -9.42
CA ARG A 22 -10.20 3.91 -8.86
C ARG A 22 -11.52 4.24 -8.15
N ALA A 23 -12.66 3.94 -8.77
CA ALA A 23 -13.97 4.15 -8.14
C ALA A 23 -14.14 3.29 -6.87
N ALA A 24 -13.66 2.05 -6.89
CA ALA A 24 -13.71 1.17 -5.73
C ALA A 24 -12.87 1.70 -4.56
N LEU A 25 -11.66 2.20 -4.83
CA LEU A 25 -10.81 2.85 -3.84
C LEU A 25 -11.54 4.00 -3.15
N GLU A 26 -12.18 4.89 -3.91
CA GLU A 26 -12.94 6.02 -3.35
C GLU A 26 -14.13 5.55 -2.49
N VAL A 27 -14.89 4.54 -2.95
CA VAL A 27 -16.04 4.03 -2.18
C VAL A 27 -15.58 3.39 -0.87
N ILE A 28 -14.46 2.66 -0.89
CA ILE A 28 -13.88 2.04 0.31
C ILE A 28 -13.33 3.13 1.24
N ALA A 29 -12.66 4.16 0.73
CA ALA A 29 -12.14 5.28 1.52
C ALA A 29 -13.27 5.99 2.30
N GLU A 30 -14.43 6.18 1.66
CA GLU A 30 -15.58 6.87 2.26
C GLU A 30 -16.36 6.01 3.26
N ARG A 31 -16.49 4.70 3.01
CA ARG A 31 -17.48 3.83 3.69
C ARG A 31 -16.87 2.62 4.41
N GLY A 32 -15.56 2.44 4.32
CA GLY A 32 -14.87 1.22 4.71
C GLY A 32 -15.20 0.04 3.79
N TYR A 33 -14.48 -1.08 3.95
CA TYR A 33 -14.68 -2.25 3.09
C TYR A 33 -16.08 -2.86 3.24
N ARG A 34 -16.57 -3.01 4.48
CA ARG A 34 -17.89 -3.57 4.75
C ARG A 34 -19.02 -2.71 4.17
N GLY A 35 -18.90 -1.38 4.24
CA GLY A 35 -19.89 -0.43 3.72
C GLY A 35 -19.83 -0.24 2.20
N ALA A 36 -18.72 -0.59 1.55
CA ALA A 36 -18.60 -0.57 0.10
C ALA A 36 -19.45 -1.68 -0.56
N SER A 37 -20.21 -1.35 -1.60
CA SER A 37 -21.00 -2.33 -2.37
C SER A 37 -20.62 -2.30 -3.84
N LEU A 38 -20.72 -3.45 -4.52
CA LEU A 38 -20.47 -3.53 -5.96
C LEU A 38 -21.43 -2.65 -6.77
N ALA A 39 -22.66 -2.46 -6.26
CA ALA A 39 -23.63 -1.55 -6.86
C ALA A 39 -23.15 -0.08 -6.78
N ALA A 40 -22.66 0.36 -5.62
CA ALA A 40 -22.16 1.73 -5.46
C ALA A 40 -20.93 2.00 -6.34
N VAL A 41 -20.04 1.02 -6.50
CA VAL A 41 -18.90 1.13 -7.42
C VAL A 41 -19.37 1.19 -8.87
N ALA A 42 -20.29 0.30 -9.26
CA ALA A 42 -20.81 0.25 -10.62
C ALA A 42 -21.52 1.56 -11.01
N GLU A 43 -22.31 2.12 -10.10
CA GLU A 43 -22.98 3.41 -10.27
C GLU A 43 -21.98 4.55 -10.58
N ARG A 44 -20.85 4.62 -9.86
CA ARG A 44 -19.82 5.64 -10.09
C ARG A 44 -19.18 5.59 -11.46
N VAL A 45 -19.04 4.41 -12.05
CA VAL A 45 -18.42 4.23 -13.37
C VAL A 45 -19.44 4.08 -14.50
N GLY A 46 -20.74 4.31 -14.21
CA GLY A 46 -21.82 4.19 -15.20
C GLY A 46 -22.02 2.77 -15.72
N LEU A 47 -21.78 1.76 -14.89
CA LEU A 47 -22.00 0.35 -15.21
C LEU A 47 -23.17 -0.22 -14.42
N THR A 48 -23.73 -1.33 -14.93
CA THR A 48 -24.57 -2.20 -14.11
C THR A 48 -23.68 -3.03 -13.19
N GLN A 49 -24.24 -3.52 -12.07
CA GLN A 49 -23.51 -4.44 -11.19
C GLN A 49 -23.06 -5.70 -11.94
N GLN A 50 -23.88 -6.23 -12.87
CA GLN A 50 -23.50 -7.37 -13.72
C GLN A 50 -22.36 -7.01 -14.68
N GLY A 51 -22.36 -5.80 -15.24
CA GLY A 51 -21.27 -5.29 -16.07
C GLY A 51 -19.95 -5.18 -15.30
N LEU A 52 -20.00 -4.72 -14.05
CA LEU A 52 -18.82 -4.72 -13.18
C LEU A 52 -18.34 -6.14 -12.87
N LEU A 53 -19.25 -7.07 -12.58
CA LEU A 53 -18.92 -8.47 -12.29
C LEU A 53 -18.21 -9.18 -13.45
N HIS A 54 -18.43 -8.74 -14.69
CA HIS A 54 -17.69 -9.22 -15.85
C HIS A 54 -16.19 -8.89 -15.77
N HIS A 55 -15.83 -7.76 -15.15
CA HIS A 55 -14.45 -7.37 -14.91
C HIS A 55 -13.89 -7.97 -13.61
N PHE A 56 -14.69 -7.94 -12.54
CA PHE A 56 -14.28 -8.43 -11.22
C PHE A 56 -15.34 -9.39 -10.68
N PRO A 57 -15.10 -10.72 -10.74
CA PRO A 57 -16.13 -11.73 -10.50
C PRO A 57 -16.67 -11.71 -9.07
N THR A 58 -15.93 -11.13 -8.12
CA THR A 58 -16.35 -10.97 -6.73
C THR A 58 -15.88 -9.64 -6.14
N LYS A 59 -16.46 -9.26 -4.99
CA LYS A 59 -16.04 -8.08 -4.23
C LYS A 59 -14.61 -8.22 -3.70
N GLU A 60 -14.22 -9.44 -3.35
CA GLU A 60 -12.89 -9.82 -2.92
C GLU A 60 -11.88 -9.64 -4.05
N ALA A 61 -12.21 -10.08 -5.28
CA ALA A 61 -11.35 -9.88 -6.44
C ALA A 61 -11.14 -8.40 -6.78
N LEU A 62 -12.18 -7.58 -6.61
CA LEU A 62 -12.07 -6.13 -6.75
C LEU A 62 -11.20 -5.52 -5.64
N LEU A 63 -11.37 -5.96 -4.39
CA LEU A 63 -10.55 -5.52 -3.26
C LEU A 63 -9.06 -5.81 -3.49
N VAL A 64 -8.73 -7.03 -3.91
CA VAL A 64 -7.35 -7.43 -4.20
C VAL A 64 -6.78 -6.58 -5.34
N ALA A 65 -7.57 -6.24 -6.35
CA ALA A 65 -7.13 -5.35 -7.42
C ALA A 65 -6.88 -3.90 -6.95
N VAL A 66 -7.72 -3.37 -6.06
CA VAL A 66 -7.49 -2.06 -5.39
C VAL A 66 -6.18 -2.06 -4.62
N LEU A 67 -5.91 -3.14 -3.90
CA LEU A 67 -4.68 -3.32 -3.15
C LEU A 67 -3.45 -3.39 -4.09
N HIS A 68 -3.51 -4.16 -5.17
CA HIS A 68 -2.40 -4.26 -6.15
C HIS A 68 -2.13 -2.98 -6.94
N GLU A 69 -3.16 -2.18 -7.24
CA GLU A 69 -2.97 -0.87 -7.87
C GLU A 69 -2.14 0.05 -6.95
N ARG A 70 -2.31 -0.08 -5.64
CA ARG A 70 -1.48 0.63 -4.65
C ARG A 70 -0.04 0.12 -4.60
N ASP A 71 0.20 -1.19 -4.69
CA ASP A 71 1.58 -1.73 -4.81
C ASP A 71 2.33 -1.16 -6.04
N GLN A 72 1.63 -0.89 -7.14
CA GLN A 72 2.21 -0.25 -8.33
C GLN A 72 2.47 1.25 -8.14
N TRP A 73 1.77 1.93 -7.23
CA TRP A 73 2.00 3.33 -6.90
C TRP A 73 3.06 3.53 -5.80
N ASP A 74 3.20 2.57 -4.88
CA ASP A 74 4.30 2.48 -3.91
C ASP A 74 5.60 1.98 -4.55
N ALA A 75 5.54 1.47 -5.79
CA ALA A 75 6.71 1.11 -6.56
C ALA A 75 7.48 2.37 -6.94
N VAL A 76 8.27 2.86 -5.98
CA VAL A 76 9.50 3.60 -6.24
C VAL A 76 10.17 2.91 -7.43
N PRO A 77 10.61 3.66 -8.46
CA PRO A 77 11.40 3.07 -9.51
C PRO A 77 12.47 2.19 -8.89
N ASN A 78 12.74 1.04 -9.49
CA ASN A 78 13.71 0.02 -9.06
C ASN A 78 15.16 0.55 -8.92
N THR A 79 15.36 1.87 -8.92
CA THR A 79 16.51 2.57 -8.37
C THR A 79 16.53 2.33 -6.86
N ALA A 80 17.26 1.29 -6.47
CA ALA A 80 17.75 0.96 -5.13
C ALA A 80 17.09 1.78 -4.01
N TRP A 81 16.16 1.16 -3.29
CA TRP A 81 15.73 1.66 -1.99
C TRP A 81 17.00 2.03 -1.20
N ARG A 82 17.10 3.29 -0.78
CA ARG A 82 18.17 3.77 0.09
C ARG A 82 17.54 4.41 1.31
N LEU A 83 18.27 4.42 2.42
CA LEU A 83 17.74 4.87 3.70
C LEU A 83 17.25 6.33 3.64
N ASP A 84 17.96 7.18 2.90
CA ASP A 84 17.59 8.58 2.61
C ASP A 84 16.32 8.70 1.76
N LEU A 85 16.10 7.78 0.81
CA LEU A 85 14.90 7.74 -0.03
C LEU A 85 13.65 7.28 0.74
N LEU A 86 13.80 6.52 1.84
CA LEU A 86 12.64 6.11 2.64
C LEU A 86 11.87 7.32 3.18
N ALA A 87 12.58 8.36 3.66
CA ALA A 87 11.93 9.58 4.14
C ALA A 87 11.17 10.30 3.02
N SER A 88 11.75 10.40 1.82
CA SER A 88 11.07 10.99 0.65
C SER A 88 9.82 10.22 0.23
N LEU A 89 9.79 8.90 0.42
CA LEU A 89 8.58 8.10 0.17
C LEU A 89 7.48 8.37 1.18
N VAL A 90 7.84 8.65 2.44
CA VAL A 90 6.88 9.05 3.46
C VAL A 90 6.26 10.39 3.11
N GLU A 91 7.06 11.34 2.64
CA GLU A 91 6.58 12.64 2.16
C GLU A 91 5.64 12.51 0.96
N TYR A 92 6.01 11.70 -0.04
CA TYR A 92 5.15 11.43 -1.18
C TYR A 92 3.82 10.77 -0.78
N ASN A 93 3.87 9.82 0.16
CA ASN A 93 2.68 9.18 0.71
C ASN A 93 1.77 10.18 1.44
N ALA A 94 2.34 11.11 2.22
CA ALA A 94 1.59 12.14 2.92
C ALA A 94 0.76 13.04 1.97
N MET A 95 1.16 13.15 0.69
CA MET A 95 0.38 13.86 -0.33
C MET A 95 -0.91 13.13 -0.76
N ARG A 96 -1.14 11.88 -0.32
CA ARG A 96 -2.31 11.07 -0.71
C ARG A 96 -3.00 10.41 0.50
N PRO A 97 -3.57 11.18 1.45
CA PRO A 97 -4.14 10.66 2.69
C PRO A 97 -5.21 9.58 2.49
N ALA A 98 -6.08 9.72 1.47
CA ALA A 98 -7.17 8.78 1.20
C ALA A 98 -6.69 7.35 0.89
N ILE A 99 -5.50 7.22 0.28
CA ILE A 99 -4.90 5.92 -0.03
C ILE A 99 -4.36 5.27 1.24
N ILE A 100 -3.61 6.03 2.05
CA ILE A 100 -3.10 5.57 3.34
C ILE A 100 -4.28 5.15 4.21
N GLN A 101 -5.32 5.99 4.32
CA GLN A 101 -6.52 5.70 5.09
C GLN A 101 -7.17 4.37 4.68
N THR A 102 -7.41 4.17 3.37
CA THR A 102 -8.01 2.93 2.87
C THR A 102 -7.16 1.72 3.20
N PHE A 103 -5.85 1.83 3.00
CA PHE A 103 -4.91 0.75 3.27
C PHE A 103 -4.82 0.42 4.76
N SER A 104 -4.68 1.43 5.63
CA SER A 104 -4.62 1.27 7.08
C SER A 104 -5.92 0.68 7.63
N ALA A 105 -7.09 1.08 7.14
CA ALA A 105 -8.35 0.46 7.53
C ALA A 105 -8.39 -1.03 7.15
N LEU A 106 -8.05 -1.34 5.90
CA LEU A 106 -8.03 -2.72 5.38
C LEU A 106 -7.00 -3.62 6.07
N LEU A 107 -5.84 -3.08 6.39
CA LEU A 107 -4.79 -3.77 7.14
C LEU A 107 -5.32 -4.18 8.52
N GLY A 108 -5.93 -3.23 9.24
CA GLY A 108 -6.56 -3.49 10.53
C GLY A 108 -7.67 -4.54 10.47
N GLU A 109 -8.50 -4.54 9.42
CA GLU A 109 -9.53 -5.58 9.23
C GLU A 109 -8.95 -6.95 8.87
N SER A 110 -7.81 -6.98 8.16
CA SER A 110 -7.21 -8.20 7.60
C SER A 110 -6.72 -9.21 8.64
N VAL A 111 -6.48 -8.78 9.88
CA VAL A 111 -6.03 -9.67 10.96
C VAL A 111 -7.15 -10.55 11.50
N THR A 112 -8.42 -10.22 11.19
CA THR A 112 -9.59 -11.00 11.60
C THR A 112 -9.73 -12.30 10.79
N GLU A 113 -10.44 -13.27 11.35
CA GLU A 113 -10.60 -14.61 10.75
C GLU A 113 -11.33 -14.54 9.39
N GLY A 114 -10.81 -15.26 8.39
CA GLY A 114 -11.44 -15.37 7.07
C GLY A 114 -11.40 -14.11 6.19
N HIS A 115 -10.67 -13.06 6.59
CA HIS A 115 -10.64 -11.82 5.81
C HIS A 115 -9.95 -12.01 4.43
N PRO A 116 -10.57 -11.61 3.32
CA PRO A 116 -10.05 -11.87 1.96
C PRO A 116 -8.71 -11.18 1.67
N ALA A 117 -8.41 -10.07 2.35
CA ALA A 117 -7.14 -9.37 2.20
C ALA A 117 -5.97 -10.00 2.98
N ARG A 118 -6.21 -11.00 3.84
CA ARG A 118 -5.18 -11.56 4.73
C ARG A 118 -3.95 -12.06 3.96
N GLU A 119 -4.18 -12.83 2.88
CA GLU A 119 -3.09 -13.36 2.05
C GLU A 119 -2.30 -12.24 1.37
N TYR A 120 -2.99 -11.22 0.86
CA TYR A 120 -2.37 -10.05 0.25
C TYR A 120 -1.43 -9.34 1.24
N PHE A 121 -1.93 -9.00 2.44
CA PHE A 121 -1.14 -8.26 3.43
C PHE A 121 0.02 -9.10 3.98
N THR A 122 -0.18 -10.40 4.17
CA THR A 122 0.90 -11.31 4.59
C THR A 122 2.01 -11.32 3.55
N GLY A 123 1.68 -11.57 2.27
CA GLY A 123 2.66 -11.57 1.19
C GLY A 123 3.30 -10.20 0.96
N ARG A 124 2.57 -9.10 1.18
CA ARG A 124 3.14 -7.75 1.13
C ARG A 124 4.16 -7.54 2.24
N TYR A 125 3.85 -7.89 3.49
CA TYR A 125 4.80 -7.75 4.59
C TYR A 125 6.07 -8.56 4.36
N ASP A 126 5.95 -9.77 3.80
CA ASP A 126 7.12 -10.57 3.45
C ASP A 126 8.01 -9.87 2.41
N ARG A 127 7.41 -9.36 1.33
CA ARG A 127 8.14 -8.59 0.30
C ARG A 127 8.79 -7.33 0.87
N VAL A 128 8.03 -6.53 1.63
CA VAL A 128 8.52 -5.27 2.20
C VAL A 128 9.65 -5.53 3.20
N ARG A 129 9.50 -6.50 4.11
CA ARG A 129 10.58 -6.83 5.07
C ARG A 129 11.83 -7.34 4.35
N ALA A 130 11.68 -8.19 3.34
CA ALA A 130 12.81 -8.65 2.54
C ALA A 130 13.54 -7.49 1.87
N SER A 131 12.80 -6.56 1.24
CA SER A 131 13.40 -5.34 0.67
C SER A 131 14.13 -4.52 1.73
N MET A 132 13.55 -4.30 2.90
CA MET A 132 14.20 -3.55 3.98
C MET A 132 15.47 -4.22 4.50
N VAL A 133 15.49 -5.56 4.55
CA VAL A 133 16.71 -6.32 4.89
C VAL A 133 17.83 -6.02 3.90
N GLU A 134 17.54 -6.05 2.60
CA GLU A 134 18.55 -5.76 1.58
C GLU A 134 19.05 -4.31 1.67
N VAL A 135 18.16 -3.33 1.87
CA VAL A 135 18.53 -1.91 2.07
C VAL A 135 19.47 -1.74 3.25
N LEU A 136 19.11 -2.32 4.39
CA LEU A 136 19.90 -2.21 5.61
C LEU A 136 21.24 -2.92 5.48
N ARG A 137 21.27 -4.05 4.77
CA ARG A 137 22.51 -4.79 4.53
C ARG A 137 23.44 -4.06 3.56
N ASP A 138 22.89 -3.42 2.53
CA ASP A 138 23.65 -2.60 1.59
C ASP A 138 24.29 -1.37 2.27
N GLU A 139 23.59 -0.77 3.24
CA GLU A 139 24.05 0.42 3.96
C GLU A 139 25.03 0.07 5.10
N TYR A 140 24.70 -0.93 5.93
CA TYR A 140 25.39 -1.22 7.19
C TYR A 140 26.12 -2.57 7.25
N GLY A 141 25.91 -3.45 6.27
CA GLY A 141 26.38 -4.84 6.31
C GLY A 141 25.53 -5.74 7.23
N ASP A 142 26.15 -6.77 7.81
CA ASP A 142 25.43 -7.78 8.59
C ASP A 142 24.93 -7.29 9.96
N ARG A 143 25.41 -6.13 10.42
CA ARG A 143 25.00 -5.51 11.68
C ARG A 143 24.97 -3.99 11.57
N LEU A 144 23.90 -3.41 12.11
CA LEU A 144 23.77 -1.96 12.28
C LEU A 144 24.65 -1.47 13.46
N PRO A 145 24.90 -0.15 13.58
CA PRO A 145 25.61 0.44 14.73
C PRO A 145 25.04 0.01 16.09
N SER A 146 23.71 -0.10 16.20
CA SER A 146 23.01 -0.65 17.37
C SER A 146 23.34 -2.12 17.72
N GLY A 147 24.11 -2.84 16.88
CA GLY A 147 24.46 -4.25 17.03
C GLY A 147 23.40 -5.24 16.58
N LEU A 148 22.21 -4.77 16.18
CA LEU A 148 21.14 -5.61 15.63
C LEU A 148 21.42 -6.00 14.17
N THR A 149 20.88 -7.15 13.75
CA THR A 149 20.94 -7.57 12.35
C THR A 149 19.83 -6.91 11.52
N PRO A 150 20.02 -6.74 10.20
CA PRO A 150 18.98 -6.26 9.29
C PRO A 150 17.61 -6.95 9.46
N GLU A 151 17.58 -8.26 9.67
CA GLU A 151 16.36 -9.07 9.82
C GLU A 151 15.59 -8.73 11.09
N ARG A 152 16.29 -8.28 12.13
CA ARG A 152 15.66 -7.85 13.39
C ARG A 152 15.14 -6.42 13.30
N VAL A 153 15.77 -5.56 12.49
CA VAL A 153 15.42 -4.15 12.34
C VAL A 153 14.32 -3.92 11.30
N ALA A 154 14.33 -4.68 10.19
CA ALA A 154 13.33 -4.60 9.13
C ALA A 154 11.87 -4.62 9.63
N PRO A 155 11.43 -5.54 10.50
CA PRO A 155 10.06 -5.50 11.02
C PRO A 155 9.78 -4.27 11.91
N LEU A 156 10.78 -3.71 12.58
CA LEU A 156 10.63 -2.51 13.42
C LEU A 156 10.40 -1.27 12.56
N LEU A 157 11.15 -1.11 11.46
CA LEU A 157 10.93 -0.04 10.49
C LEU A 157 9.50 -0.03 9.97
N VAL A 158 8.99 -1.20 9.60
CA VAL A 158 7.62 -1.35 9.10
C VAL A 158 6.61 -1.04 10.20
N ALA A 159 6.82 -1.52 11.43
CA ALA A 159 5.92 -1.25 12.55
C ALA A 159 5.85 0.25 12.91
N VAL A 160 6.99 0.95 12.90
CA VAL A 160 7.05 2.39 13.13
C VAL A 160 6.31 3.14 12.02
N MET A 161 6.51 2.76 10.76
CA MET A 161 5.78 3.35 9.62
C MET A 161 4.26 3.22 9.78
N ASP A 162 3.77 1.99 10.00
CA ASP A 162 2.35 1.72 10.13
C ASP A 162 1.75 2.51 11.31
N GLY A 163 2.46 2.55 12.45
CA GLY A 163 2.04 3.30 13.63
C GLY A 163 2.00 4.81 13.43
N LEU A 164 2.98 5.39 12.73
CA LEU A 164 3.01 6.82 12.42
C LEU A 164 1.90 7.20 11.45
N GLN A 165 1.57 6.34 10.48
CA GLN A 165 0.46 6.56 9.55
C GLN A 165 -0.88 6.69 10.28
N TYR A 166 -1.18 5.80 11.24
CA TYR A 166 -2.42 5.92 12.03
C TYR A 166 -2.46 7.20 12.85
N GLN A 167 -1.36 7.56 13.52
CA GLN A 167 -1.31 8.75 14.35
C GLN A 167 -1.49 10.03 13.51
N TRP A 168 -0.81 10.13 12.37
CA TRP A 168 -0.95 11.25 11.44
C TRP A 168 -2.34 11.33 10.79
N LEU A 169 -2.95 10.20 10.44
CA LEU A 169 -4.31 10.19 9.90
C LEU A 169 -5.35 10.70 10.91
N LEU A 170 -5.12 10.48 12.21
CA LEU A 170 -6.01 10.93 13.28
C LEU A 170 -5.79 12.38 13.68
N ASP A 171 -4.53 12.85 13.69
CA ASP A 171 -4.17 14.22 14.04
C ASP A 171 -2.96 14.72 13.22
N PRO A 172 -3.18 15.11 11.95
CA PRO A 172 -2.10 15.55 11.07
C PRO A 172 -1.51 16.91 11.48
N GLY A 173 -2.17 17.64 12.39
CA GLY A 173 -1.65 18.90 12.92
C GLY A 173 -0.62 18.69 14.04
N SER A 174 -0.71 17.58 14.77
CA SER A 174 0.19 17.28 15.90
C SER A 174 1.33 16.34 15.54
N VAL A 175 1.17 15.50 14.51
CA VAL A 175 2.16 14.47 14.16
C VAL A 175 2.82 14.78 12.82
N ASP A 176 4.11 15.12 12.82
CA ASP A 176 4.92 15.15 11.60
C ASP A 176 5.41 13.73 11.28
N MET A 177 4.63 12.96 10.50
CA MET A 177 4.98 11.59 10.13
C MET A 177 6.35 11.49 9.41
N PRO A 178 6.65 12.28 8.35
CA PRO A 178 7.97 12.31 7.74
C PRO A 178 9.11 12.63 8.72
N GLY A 179 8.92 13.65 9.58
CA GLY A 179 9.91 14.03 10.59
C GLY A 179 10.17 12.92 11.60
N ALA A 180 9.11 12.38 12.21
CA ALA A 180 9.22 11.31 13.19
C ALA A 180 9.86 10.04 12.63
N PHE A 181 9.61 9.73 11.35
CA PHE A 181 10.27 8.60 10.70
C PHE A 181 11.77 8.84 10.49
N ARG A 182 12.18 10.06 10.08
CA ARG A 182 13.60 10.43 10.01
C ARG A 182 14.29 10.32 11.37
N ASP A 183 13.66 10.81 12.42
CA ASP A 183 14.20 10.71 13.79
C ASP A 183 14.41 9.24 14.19
N PHE A 184 13.47 8.36 13.85
CA PHE A 184 13.63 6.93 14.07
C PHE A 184 14.82 6.33 13.30
N LEU A 185 15.05 6.74 12.04
CA LEU A 185 16.21 6.29 11.28
C LEU A 185 17.53 6.72 11.93
N THR A 186 17.60 7.94 12.48
CA THR A 186 18.76 8.42 13.24
C THR A 186 19.06 7.53 14.45
N LEU A 187 18.03 7.11 15.20
CA LEU A 187 18.18 6.21 16.35
C LEU A 187 18.76 4.83 15.98
N LEU A 188 18.57 4.38 14.75
CA LEU A 188 19.14 3.11 14.27
C LEU A 188 20.62 3.22 13.89
N GLY A 189 21.07 4.45 13.59
CA GLY A 189 22.43 4.76 13.14
C GLY A 189 23.38 5.25 14.25
N GLU A 190 22.86 5.64 15.42
CA GLU A 190 23.70 6.02 16.56
C GLU A 190 24.09 4.81 17.41
N ASP A 191 25.35 4.79 17.86
CA ASP A 191 25.79 3.83 18.88
C ASP A 191 25.00 4.09 20.15
N ALA A 192 24.34 3.04 20.68
CA ALA A 192 23.86 3.03 22.05
C ALA A 192 25.07 3.01 22.99
N GLY A 193 25.69 4.17 23.17
CA GLY A 193 26.75 4.43 24.14
C GLY A 193 26.24 4.42 25.57
#